data_AF-U6KGK7-F1
#
_entry.id   AF-U6KGK7-F1
#
_cell.length_a   1.000
_cell.length_b   1.000
_cell.length_c   1.000
_cell.angle_alpha   90.00
_cell.angle_beta   90.00
_cell.angle_gamma   90.00
#
_symmetry.space_group_name_H-M   'P 1'
#
loop_
_entity.id
_entity.type
_entity.pdbx_description
1 polymer ?
#
loop_
_entity_poly.entity_id
_entity_poly.type
_entity_poly.pdbx_seq_one_letter_code
_entity_poly.pdbx_strand_id
1 'polypeptide(L)'
;MEGLSATAFKAVPPPEDDEFAYQISSTNGEAQEAADNAVLMASHRSRKQRRRADSHLTVGFSVLFSGLIAAFLASLLLARRQASSRADLFNAWQHLEPQEAPWQLPTVDQQEVAAFPRLAMGRWLMAALVKHKQGVDTQRRGRLGREVMLTLAEHLTDGRTSNVMGATINLVNMQQLGSSDIDPTPHPYTIKRYLWEDAESVTLEIVDQATNVSHAMRLRTLRPRVHGEDVLPETAEELNQRSLVETTSSMLQAVGKSDLKGAAEERGLAVASAVATIDNAPTVMRCTTVYLLGDVEVGELHSGRLSDVFASENAMTLEAKEYAASRMLLQVLLLQQARFSHNNLKLENFFMRPDGSFLLGNFGTGTRIGERLDRVSSVDPRYAEMELGANAAAAQAEGKEALAKPIVGEKSDMWSLGICLYKIFTGGDMPFGLDSGEPLESIFSSLDKSGVSWQSLNGRLTDLGVPVRWQELIVGLLEVDRDERLDAETVFRDYQDLLLLPSPSNGF
;
A
#
# COMPACT_ATOMS: atom_id res chain seq x y z
N MET A 1 28.53 46.36 21.59
CA MET A 1 28.07 46.46 22.99
C MET A 1 26.58 46.73 22.93
N GLU A 2 25.81 46.10 23.81
CA GLU A 2 24.32 46.07 23.87
C GLU A 2 23.70 45.20 22.77
N GLY A 3 22.81 44.23 23.01
CA GLY A 3 22.24 43.67 24.22
C GLY A 3 21.23 42.61 23.77
N LEU A 4 21.57 41.32 23.90
CA LEU A 4 20.68 40.21 23.51
C LEU A 4 19.88 39.76 24.74
N SER A 5 18.58 40.05 24.70
CA SER A 5 17.59 39.62 25.69
C SER A 5 17.18 38.17 25.44
N ALA A 6 17.43 37.31 26.42
CA ALA A 6 16.98 35.93 26.45
C ALA A 6 15.50 35.85 26.87
N THR A 7 14.65 35.34 25.99
CA THR A 7 13.27 34.95 26.32
C THR A 7 13.24 33.48 26.73
N ALA A 8 12.85 33.27 27.99
CA ALA A 8 12.71 31.96 28.62
C ALA A 8 11.46 31.22 28.10
N PHE A 9 11.65 29.96 27.68
CA PHE A 9 10.57 29.03 27.42
C PHE A 9 9.96 28.55 28.74
N LYS A 10 8.66 28.79 28.91
CA LYS A 10 7.85 28.28 30.02
C LYS A 10 7.42 26.85 29.68
N ALA A 11 7.79 25.89 30.52
CA ALA A 11 7.38 24.49 30.40
C ALA A 11 5.87 24.34 30.63
N VAL A 12 5.22 23.61 29.73
CA VAL A 12 3.82 23.17 29.84
C VAL A 12 3.78 21.89 30.68
N PRO A 13 2.93 21.78 31.72
CA PRO A 13 2.80 20.53 32.48
C PRO A 13 2.01 19.47 31.68
N PRO A 14 2.27 18.18 31.92
CA PRO A 14 1.58 17.09 31.23
C PRO A 14 0.11 16.99 31.70
N PRO A 15 -0.79 16.45 30.85
CA PRO A 15 -2.19 16.25 31.22
C PRO A 15 -2.34 15.13 32.24
N GLU A 16 -3.26 15.33 33.18
CA GLU A 16 -3.67 14.39 34.22
C GLU A 16 -4.40 13.19 33.61
N ASP A 17 -4.08 11.99 34.10
CA ASP A 17 -4.70 10.72 33.74
C ASP A 17 -6.10 10.61 34.37
N ASP A 18 -7.14 10.58 33.53
CA ASP A 18 -8.51 10.27 33.95
C ASP A 18 -8.68 8.75 34.15
N GLU A 19 -8.78 8.36 35.41
CA GLU A 19 -8.94 7.01 35.93
C GLU A 19 -10.41 6.56 35.80
N PHE A 20 -10.75 5.80 34.75
CA PHE A 20 -12.07 5.17 34.62
C PHE A 20 -12.16 3.88 35.44
N ALA A 21 -12.78 3.98 36.61
CA ALA A 21 -13.15 2.86 37.46
C ALA A 21 -14.35 2.07 36.87
N TYR A 22 -14.14 0.80 36.54
CA TYR A 22 -15.22 -0.15 36.26
C TYR A 22 -15.71 -0.82 37.55
N GLN A 23 -16.94 -0.54 37.95
CA GLN A 23 -17.66 -1.26 39.02
C GLN A 23 -18.16 -2.62 38.50
N ILE A 24 -17.68 -3.70 39.10
CA ILE A 24 -18.25 -5.05 38.95
C ILE A 24 -19.29 -5.24 40.05
N SER A 25 -20.56 -5.39 39.65
CA SER A 25 -21.67 -5.78 40.51
C SER A 25 -21.60 -7.28 40.79
N SER A 26 -21.42 -7.63 42.06
CA SER A 26 -21.55 -8.98 42.61
C SER A 26 -23.00 -9.22 43.06
N THR A 27 -23.66 -10.23 42.50
CA THR A 27 -24.88 -10.80 43.09
C THR A 27 -24.59 -12.19 43.63
N ASN A 28 -24.35 -12.24 44.94
CA ASN A 28 -24.49 -13.44 45.76
C ASN A 28 -25.99 -13.72 45.99
N GLY A 29 -26.37 -14.99 45.91
CA GLY A 29 -27.65 -15.51 46.37
C GLY A 29 -27.46 -16.97 46.77
N GLU A 30 -27.11 -17.18 48.03
CA GLU A 30 -27.05 -18.48 48.71
C GLU A 30 -28.45 -19.04 48.95
N ALA A 31 -28.59 -20.38 48.88
CA ALA A 31 -29.45 -21.17 49.76
C ALA A 31 -29.04 -22.66 49.73
N GLN A 32 -28.26 -23.05 50.76
CA GLN A 32 -28.43 -24.19 51.68
C GLN A 32 -29.70 -25.05 51.49
N GLU A 33 -29.80 -26.36 51.78
CA GLU A 33 -29.07 -27.30 52.63
C GLU A 33 -29.74 -28.69 52.42
N ALA A 34 -29.02 -29.80 52.58
CA ALA A 34 -29.46 -30.98 53.36
C ALA A 34 -28.53 -32.18 53.12
N ALA A 35 -28.07 -32.72 54.24
CA ALA A 35 -27.03 -33.73 54.38
C ALA A 35 -27.54 -35.19 54.36
N ASP A 36 -26.57 -36.08 54.18
CA ASP A 36 -26.38 -37.41 54.77
C ASP A 36 -27.42 -38.54 54.55
N ASN A 37 -26.93 -39.62 53.92
CA ASN A 37 -26.81 -40.91 54.62
C ASN A 37 -25.93 -41.95 53.87
N ALA A 38 -24.94 -42.47 54.62
CA ALA A 38 -24.44 -43.84 54.75
C ALA A 38 -24.65 -44.86 53.59
N VAL A 39 -23.59 -45.38 52.96
CA VAL A 39 -22.80 -46.59 53.36
C VAL A 39 -23.51 -47.94 53.11
N LEU A 40 -22.74 -48.86 52.48
CA LEU A 40 -22.91 -50.31 52.33
C LEU A 40 -23.94 -50.84 51.31
N MET A 41 -23.44 -51.39 50.19
CA MET A 41 -23.66 -52.80 49.84
C MET A 41 -22.68 -53.22 48.73
N ALA A 42 -21.84 -54.19 49.07
CA ALA A 42 -20.92 -54.85 48.18
C ALA A 42 -21.62 -55.93 47.33
N SER A 43 -20.90 -56.33 46.29
CA SER A 43 -20.89 -57.66 45.67
C SER A 43 -21.90 -58.00 44.56
N HIS A 44 -21.36 -58.74 43.58
CA HIS A 44 -21.99 -59.39 42.43
C HIS A 44 -22.27 -58.57 41.16
N ARG A 45 -21.25 -58.48 40.29
CA ARG A 45 -21.38 -58.79 38.84
C ARG A 45 -20.01 -58.91 38.16
N SER A 46 -19.26 -59.94 38.54
CA SER A 46 -18.24 -60.52 37.66
C SER A 46 -18.89 -61.56 36.75
N ARG A 47 -18.46 -61.63 35.48
CA ARG A 47 -18.79 -62.61 34.41
C ARG A 47 -19.84 -62.18 33.37
N LYS A 48 -19.59 -61.05 32.68
CA LYS A 48 -20.03 -60.90 31.26
C LYS A 48 -19.23 -59.89 30.43
N GLN A 49 -17.98 -59.60 30.81
CA GLN A 49 -17.17 -58.52 30.22
C GLN A 49 -15.82 -59.00 29.64
N ARG A 50 -15.80 -60.21 29.05
CA ARG A 50 -14.61 -60.78 28.41
C ARG A 50 -14.83 -61.28 26.96
N ARG A 51 -15.92 -60.86 26.32
CA ARG A 51 -16.18 -61.05 24.87
C ARG A 51 -16.41 -59.75 24.08
N ARG A 52 -16.02 -58.59 24.66
CA ARG A 52 -16.02 -57.27 24.01
C ARG A 52 -14.64 -56.61 24.14
N ALA A 53 -13.56 -57.35 23.91
CA ALA A 53 -12.21 -56.80 23.92
C ALA A 53 -11.56 -56.81 22.52
N ASP A 54 -12.03 -57.67 21.60
CA ASP A 54 -11.50 -57.72 20.22
C ASP A 54 -12.23 -56.80 19.23
N SER A 55 -13.33 -56.13 19.63
CA SER A 55 -14.07 -55.19 18.78
C SER A 55 -13.80 -53.71 19.04
N HIS A 56 -13.01 -53.36 20.07
CA HIS A 56 -12.65 -51.97 20.34
C HIS A 56 -11.31 -51.56 19.73
N LEU A 57 -10.44 -52.51 19.41
CA LEU A 57 -9.19 -52.28 18.67
C LEU A 57 -9.42 -52.04 17.17
N THR A 58 -10.43 -52.69 16.57
CA THR A 58 -10.78 -52.50 15.16
C THR A 58 -11.54 -51.21 14.90
N VAL A 59 -12.39 -50.76 15.82
CA VAL A 59 -13.13 -49.47 15.69
C VAL A 59 -12.19 -48.27 15.91
N GLY A 60 -11.20 -48.37 16.80
CA GLY A 60 -10.20 -47.31 17.01
C GLY A 60 -9.32 -47.07 15.78
N PHE A 61 -8.92 -48.13 15.07
CA PHE A 61 -8.14 -48.01 13.83
C PHE A 61 -8.94 -47.40 12.67
N SER A 62 -10.24 -47.71 12.54
CA SER A 62 -11.07 -47.12 11.48
C SER A 62 -11.28 -45.61 11.62
N VAL A 63 -11.35 -45.10 12.85
CA VAL A 63 -11.54 -43.65 13.11
C VAL A 63 -10.25 -42.87 12.88
N LEU A 64 -9.08 -43.43 13.22
CA LEU A 64 -7.79 -42.79 12.92
C LEU A 64 -7.48 -42.78 11.41
N PHE A 65 -7.83 -43.86 10.71
CA PHE A 65 -7.60 -43.95 9.26
C PHE A 65 -8.55 -43.03 8.47
N SER A 66 -9.82 -42.91 8.88
CA SER A 66 -10.75 -41.96 8.25
C SER A 66 -10.36 -40.50 8.50
N GLY A 67 -9.82 -40.19 9.69
CA GLY A 67 -9.27 -38.86 10.00
C GLY A 67 -8.08 -38.48 9.11
N LEU A 68 -7.13 -39.41 8.89
CA LEU A 68 -5.98 -39.18 8.01
C LEU A 68 -6.40 -39.02 6.54
N ILE A 69 -7.34 -39.84 6.05
CA ILE A 69 -7.87 -39.70 4.69
C ILE A 69 -8.59 -38.35 4.52
N ALA A 70 -9.41 -37.94 5.49
CA ALA A 70 -10.11 -36.66 5.43
C ALA A 70 -9.13 -35.47 5.45
N ALA A 71 -8.09 -35.51 6.29
CA ALA A 71 -7.05 -34.49 6.32
C ALA A 71 -6.26 -34.42 5.01
N PHE A 72 -5.90 -35.58 4.44
CA PHE A 72 -5.23 -35.65 3.15
C PHE A 72 -6.10 -35.11 2.00
N LEU A 73 -7.38 -35.47 1.96
CA LEU A 73 -8.33 -34.96 0.96
C LEU A 73 -8.57 -33.46 1.11
N ALA A 74 -8.67 -32.95 2.35
CA ALA A 74 -8.80 -31.51 2.61
C ALA A 74 -7.56 -30.75 2.14
N SER A 75 -6.36 -31.26 2.42
CA SER A 75 -5.09 -30.70 1.92
C SER A 75 -5.03 -30.69 0.39
N LEU A 76 -5.47 -31.77 -0.26
CA LEU A 76 -5.51 -31.86 -1.73
C LEU A 76 -6.50 -30.87 -2.35
N LEU A 77 -7.66 -30.67 -1.72
CA LEU A 77 -8.67 -29.69 -2.17
C LEU A 77 -8.16 -28.26 -2.02
N LEU A 78 -7.49 -27.93 -0.92
CA LEU A 78 -6.86 -26.62 -0.70
C LEU A 78 -5.77 -26.35 -1.74
N ALA A 79 -4.87 -27.32 -1.98
CA ALA A 79 -3.84 -27.21 -3.00
C ALA A 79 -4.43 -27.00 -4.40
N ARG A 80 -5.53 -27.70 -4.73
CA ARG A 80 -6.23 -27.55 -6.02
C ARG A 80 -6.88 -26.16 -6.16
N ARG A 81 -7.44 -25.62 -5.08
CA ARG A 81 -8.09 -24.29 -5.08
C ARG A 81 -7.06 -23.17 -5.24
N GLN A 82 -5.90 -23.30 -4.60
CA GLN A 82 -4.77 -22.38 -4.80
C GLN A 82 -4.18 -22.48 -6.20
N ALA A 83 -4.03 -23.69 -6.75
CA ALA A 83 -3.56 -23.86 -8.12
C ALA A 83 -4.53 -23.22 -9.15
N SER A 84 -5.85 -23.30 -8.92
CA SER A 84 -6.81 -22.62 -9.78
C SER A 84 -6.70 -21.10 -9.71
N SER A 85 -6.51 -20.51 -8.52
CA SER A 85 -6.42 -19.04 -8.41
C SER A 85 -5.17 -18.48 -9.09
N ARG A 86 -4.04 -19.19 -9.06
CA ARG A 86 -2.83 -18.80 -9.80
C ARG A 86 -2.97 -18.96 -11.32
N ALA A 87 -3.71 -19.97 -11.77
CA ALA A 87 -4.07 -20.10 -13.18
C ALA A 87 -4.94 -18.92 -13.63
N ASP A 88 -5.88 -18.49 -12.80
CA ASP A 88 -6.74 -17.32 -13.08
C ASP A 88 -5.93 -16.02 -13.18
N LEU A 89 -4.89 -15.83 -12.35
CA LEU A 89 -3.97 -14.70 -12.47
C LEU A 89 -3.29 -14.68 -13.83
N PHE A 90 -2.68 -15.78 -14.24
CA PHE A 90 -1.97 -15.83 -15.51
C PHE A 90 -2.92 -15.64 -16.70
N ASN A 91 -4.11 -16.25 -16.66
CA ASN A 91 -5.13 -16.06 -17.69
C ASN A 91 -5.52 -14.57 -17.81
N ALA A 92 -5.69 -13.86 -16.70
CA ALA A 92 -5.95 -12.43 -16.71
C ALA A 92 -4.79 -11.64 -17.35
N TRP A 93 -3.54 -12.01 -17.04
CA TRP A 93 -2.35 -11.36 -17.59
C TRP A 93 -2.17 -11.58 -19.10
N GLN A 94 -2.50 -12.76 -19.62
CA GLN A 94 -2.36 -13.08 -21.05
C GLN A 94 -3.22 -12.20 -21.98
N HIS A 95 -4.31 -11.65 -21.45
CA HIS A 95 -5.22 -10.78 -22.21
C HIS A 95 -4.84 -9.31 -22.14
N LEU A 96 -3.76 -8.97 -21.44
CA LEU A 96 -3.28 -7.59 -21.35
C LEU A 96 -2.49 -7.24 -22.60
N GLU A 97 -3.06 -6.38 -23.44
CA GLU A 97 -2.32 -5.75 -24.54
C GLU A 97 -1.71 -4.43 -24.07
N PRO A 98 -0.37 -4.30 -24.06
CA PRO A 98 0.29 -3.03 -23.80
C PRO A 98 -0.17 -1.96 -24.78
N GLN A 99 -0.52 -0.79 -24.27
CA GLN A 99 -0.83 0.38 -25.09
C GLN A 99 0.24 1.44 -24.87
N GLU A 100 0.58 2.17 -25.93
CA GLU A 100 1.39 3.38 -25.79
C GLU A 100 0.91 4.50 -26.70
N ALA A 101 0.97 5.72 -26.19
CA ALA A 101 0.88 6.94 -26.97
C ALA A 101 2.09 7.06 -27.91
N PRO A 102 1.94 7.78 -29.04
CA PRO A 102 2.96 7.81 -30.10
C PRO A 102 4.17 8.71 -29.78
N TRP A 103 4.08 9.59 -28.78
CA TRP A 103 5.17 10.46 -28.37
C TRP A 103 6.24 9.68 -27.61
N GLN A 104 7.49 10.12 -27.71
CA GLN A 104 8.66 9.44 -27.13
C GLN A 104 9.24 10.23 -25.97
N LEU A 105 9.39 9.58 -24.82
CA LEU A 105 10.07 10.11 -23.65
C LEU A 105 11.40 9.38 -23.43
N PRO A 106 12.39 10.04 -22.80
CA PRO A 106 13.54 9.32 -22.28
C PRO A 106 13.09 8.35 -21.18
N THR A 107 13.88 7.30 -20.97
CA THR A 107 13.75 6.50 -19.76
C THR A 107 14.21 7.29 -18.54
N VAL A 108 13.80 6.82 -17.35
CA VAL A 108 14.26 7.40 -16.09
C VAL A 108 15.79 7.29 -15.96
N ASP A 109 16.38 6.15 -16.32
CA ASP A 109 17.85 5.99 -16.34
C ASP A 109 18.54 6.93 -17.33
N GLN A 110 17.98 7.12 -18.53
CA GLN A 110 18.51 8.07 -19.51
C GLN A 110 18.49 9.50 -18.95
N GLN A 111 17.41 9.89 -18.27
CA GLN A 111 17.31 11.18 -17.61
C GLN A 111 18.38 11.32 -16.51
N GLU A 112 18.57 10.30 -15.67
CA GLU A 112 19.56 10.31 -14.59
C GLU A 112 21.00 10.43 -15.12
N VAL A 113 21.32 9.77 -16.24
CA VAL A 113 22.63 9.88 -16.89
C VAL A 113 22.84 11.25 -17.55
N ALA A 114 21.78 11.80 -18.16
CA ALA A 114 21.81 13.12 -18.79
C ALA A 114 21.67 14.29 -17.80
N ALA A 115 21.40 13.99 -16.52
CA ALA A 115 21.08 14.98 -15.51
C ALA A 115 22.20 16.00 -15.33
N PHE A 116 21.83 17.29 -15.29
CA PHE A 116 22.77 18.36 -14.95
C PHE A 116 23.36 18.12 -13.55
N PRO A 117 24.59 18.63 -13.27
CA PRO A 117 25.23 18.49 -11.95
C PRO A 117 24.35 18.92 -10.78
N ARG A 118 23.45 19.88 -11.01
CA ARG A 118 22.47 20.36 -10.03
C ARG A 118 21.45 19.29 -9.62
N LEU A 119 20.91 18.53 -10.56
CA LEU A 119 19.98 17.44 -10.26
C LEU A 119 20.69 16.27 -9.58
N ALA A 120 21.92 15.95 -10.00
CA ALA A 120 22.74 14.95 -9.32
C ALA A 120 23.02 15.34 -7.85
N MET A 121 23.24 16.63 -7.57
CA MET A 121 23.33 17.16 -6.21
C MET A 121 22.00 16.99 -5.45
N GLY A 122 20.87 17.30 -6.08
CA GLY A 122 19.53 17.07 -5.51
C GLY A 122 19.31 15.62 -5.08
N ARG A 123 19.62 14.66 -5.96
CA ARG A 123 19.58 13.22 -5.66
C ARG A 123 20.47 12.85 -4.48
N TRP A 124 21.71 13.35 -4.45
CA TRP A 124 22.64 13.11 -3.37
C TRP A 124 22.11 13.64 -2.01
N LEU A 125 21.50 14.83 -2.00
CA LEU A 125 20.86 15.39 -0.81
C LEU A 125 19.70 14.52 -0.31
N MET A 126 18.86 14.00 -1.23
CA MET A 126 17.80 13.05 -0.90
C MET A 126 18.37 11.79 -0.27
N ALA A 127 19.43 11.22 -0.85
CA ALA A 127 20.11 10.03 -0.33
C ALA A 127 20.67 10.25 1.08
N ALA A 128 21.29 11.40 1.31
CA ALA A 128 21.85 11.77 2.61
C ALA A 128 20.75 11.84 3.70
N LEU A 129 19.60 12.44 3.38
CA LEU A 129 18.47 12.51 4.31
C LEU A 129 17.88 11.12 4.59
N VAL A 130 17.66 10.32 3.55
CA VAL A 130 17.14 8.94 3.70
C VAL A 130 18.06 8.13 4.61
N LYS A 131 19.37 8.17 4.38
CA LYS A 131 20.36 7.50 5.22
C LYS A 131 20.34 8.00 6.66
N HIS A 132 20.18 9.31 6.86
CA HIS A 132 20.05 9.88 8.20
C HIS A 132 18.82 9.34 8.91
N LYS A 133 17.65 9.34 8.25
CA LYS A 133 16.39 8.82 8.81
C LYS A 133 16.45 7.33 9.12
N GLN A 134 17.10 6.52 8.29
CA GLN A 134 17.27 5.08 8.56
C GLN A 134 18.10 4.78 9.81
N GLY A 135 19.03 5.66 10.16
CA GLY A 135 19.83 5.51 11.38
C GLY A 135 19.05 5.80 12.67
N VAL A 136 17.93 6.51 12.56
CA VAL A 136 17.01 6.78 13.67
C VAL A 136 15.86 5.79 13.51
N ASP A 137 15.92 4.63 14.18
CA ASP A 137 14.88 3.60 14.11
C ASP A 137 13.57 4.11 14.74
N THR A 138 12.81 4.90 13.98
CA THR A 138 11.62 5.63 14.44
C THR A 138 10.34 5.06 13.87
N GLN A 139 10.37 3.91 13.18
CA GLN A 139 9.16 3.34 12.58
C GLN A 139 8.24 2.78 13.65
N ARG A 140 7.47 3.69 14.26
CA ARG A 140 6.38 3.37 15.14
C ARG A 140 5.32 2.68 14.30
N ARG A 141 5.18 1.38 14.56
CA ARG A 141 4.09 0.55 14.03
C ARG A 141 2.77 1.23 14.36
N GLY A 142 1.94 1.48 13.35
CA GLY A 142 0.59 1.95 13.59
C GLY A 142 -0.28 0.85 14.17
N ARG A 143 -1.58 1.11 14.29
CA ARG A 143 -2.52 0.14 14.86
C ARG A 143 -2.61 -1.12 13.98
N LEU A 144 -2.70 -0.93 12.66
CA LEU A 144 -2.86 -2.02 11.71
C LEU A 144 -1.63 -2.94 11.73
N GLY A 145 -0.43 -2.38 11.68
CA GLY A 145 0.83 -3.13 11.69
C GLY A 145 1.02 -3.94 12.95
N ARG A 146 0.68 -3.40 14.13
CA ARG A 146 0.73 -4.17 15.39
C ARG A 146 -0.20 -5.37 15.35
N GLU A 147 -1.43 -5.16 14.89
CA GLU A 147 -2.47 -6.19 14.84
C GLU A 147 -2.12 -7.30 13.84
N VAL A 148 -1.75 -6.93 12.61
CA VAL A 148 -1.35 -7.87 11.56
C VAL A 148 -0.12 -8.69 11.96
N MET A 149 0.90 -8.05 12.54
CA MET A 149 2.11 -8.77 12.94
C MET A 149 1.89 -9.71 14.12
N LEU A 150 0.98 -9.37 15.04
CA LEU A 150 0.58 -10.26 16.13
C LEU A 150 -0.08 -11.52 15.58
N THR A 151 -1.12 -11.35 14.74
CA THR A 151 -1.83 -12.47 14.10
C THR A 151 -0.88 -13.34 13.27
N LEU A 152 0.03 -12.71 12.52
CA LEU A 152 1.04 -13.43 11.74
C LEU A 152 2.00 -14.21 12.64
N ALA A 153 2.48 -13.63 13.75
CA ALA A 153 3.35 -14.32 14.70
C ALA A 153 2.68 -15.56 15.31
N GLU A 154 1.40 -15.43 15.68
CA GLU A 154 0.60 -16.51 16.24
C GLU A 154 0.50 -17.68 15.25
N HIS A 155 0.23 -17.40 13.97
CA HIS A 155 0.14 -18.45 12.95
C HIS A 155 1.49 -19.06 12.57
N LEU A 156 2.55 -18.26 12.44
CA LEU A 156 3.88 -18.78 12.08
C LEU A 156 4.53 -19.60 13.18
N THR A 157 4.14 -19.39 14.43
CA THR A 157 4.81 -20.00 15.59
C THR A 157 3.91 -20.92 16.41
N ASP A 158 2.72 -21.23 15.93
CA ASP A 158 1.70 -21.99 16.66
C ASP A 158 1.40 -21.39 18.04
N GLY A 159 1.34 -20.05 18.11
CA GLY A 159 1.09 -19.29 19.33
C GLY A 159 2.25 -19.21 20.33
N ARG A 160 3.46 -19.66 19.96
CA ARG A 160 4.63 -19.64 20.86
C ARG A 160 5.17 -18.23 21.13
N THR A 161 4.99 -17.29 20.21
CA THR A 161 5.43 -15.90 20.36
C THR A 161 4.45 -14.94 19.69
N SER A 162 4.33 -13.74 20.26
CA SER A 162 3.62 -12.59 19.67
C SER A 162 4.53 -11.69 18.85
N ASN A 163 5.83 -11.99 18.81
CA ASN A 163 6.82 -11.25 18.04
C ASN A 163 7.21 -12.03 16.78
N VAL A 164 6.87 -11.46 15.62
CA VAL A 164 7.20 -12.03 14.30
C VAL A 164 8.62 -11.68 13.82
N MET A 165 9.30 -10.72 14.46
CA MET A 165 10.65 -10.32 14.06
C MET A 165 11.66 -11.43 14.35
N GLY A 166 12.48 -11.76 13.36
CA GLY A 166 13.42 -12.87 13.39
C GLY A 166 12.79 -14.24 13.12
N ALA A 167 11.46 -14.34 13.01
CA ALA A 167 10.81 -15.58 12.62
C ALA A 167 11.12 -15.94 11.15
N THR A 168 11.18 -17.23 10.89
CA THR A 168 11.21 -17.76 9.51
C THR A 168 9.79 -17.84 8.98
N ILE A 169 9.57 -17.29 7.79
CA ILE A 169 8.36 -17.45 7.01
C ILE A 169 8.70 -18.20 5.73
N ASN A 170 7.95 -19.24 5.40
CA ASN A 170 8.11 -19.95 4.13
C ASN A 170 7.08 -19.40 3.14
N LEU A 171 7.53 -19.01 1.96
CA LEU A 171 6.67 -18.61 0.85
C LEU A 171 6.59 -19.74 -0.17
N VAL A 172 5.38 -20.12 -0.56
CA VAL A 172 5.10 -21.19 -1.54
C VAL A 172 4.27 -20.65 -2.70
N ASN A 173 4.17 -21.44 -3.77
CA ASN A 173 3.43 -21.07 -4.99
C ASN A 173 3.87 -19.70 -5.52
N MET A 174 5.19 -19.46 -5.50
CA MET A 174 5.76 -18.20 -5.93
C MET A 174 5.64 -18.09 -7.45
N GLN A 175 4.94 -17.07 -7.92
CA GLN A 175 4.72 -16.81 -9.33
C GLN A 175 5.30 -15.43 -9.66
N GLN A 176 6.28 -15.40 -10.56
CA GLN A 176 6.81 -14.13 -11.06
C GLN A 176 5.71 -13.37 -11.78
N LEU A 177 5.64 -12.06 -11.56
CA LEU A 177 4.61 -11.23 -12.20
C LEU A 177 4.74 -11.32 -13.73
N GLY A 178 3.62 -11.58 -14.42
CA GLY A 178 3.58 -11.80 -15.87
C GLY A 178 4.00 -13.21 -16.33
N SER A 179 4.46 -14.09 -15.43
CA SER A 179 4.88 -15.47 -15.78
C SER A 179 3.77 -16.51 -15.60
N SER A 180 3.76 -17.54 -16.44
CA SER A 180 2.97 -18.76 -16.24
C SER A 180 3.53 -19.68 -15.16
N ASP A 181 4.80 -19.51 -14.84
CA ASP A 181 5.55 -20.48 -14.04
C ASP A 181 5.28 -20.24 -12.56
N ILE A 182 4.73 -21.25 -11.91
CA ILE A 182 4.47 -21.29 -10.48
C ILE A 182 5.50 -22.21 -9.86
N ASP A 183 6.32 -21.68 -8.95
CA ASP A 183 7.23 -22.47 -8.14
C ASP A 183 6.52 -22.93 -6.85
N PRO A 184 6.15 -24.22 -6.72
CA PRO A 184 5.50 -24.72 -5.53
C PRO A 184 6.48 -24.94 -4.37
N THR A 185 7.79 -24.82 -4.60
CA THR A 185 8.82 -25.09 -3.60
C THR A 185 8.74 -24.07 -2.47
N PRO A 186 8.78 -24.48 -1.19
CA PRO A 186 8.88 -23.54 -0.08
C PRO A 186 10.21 -22.79 -0.09
N HIS A 187 10.14 -21.46 -0.09
CA HIS A 187 11.28 -20.55 0.00
C HIS A 187 11.36 -19.92 1.39
N PRO A 188 12.37 -20.23 2.22
CA PRO A 188 12.49 -19.71 3.57
C PRO A 188 13.05 -18.28 3.59
N TYR A 189 12.31 -17.38 4.24
CA TYR A 189 12.72 -16.00 4.48
C TYR A 189 12.76 -15.70 5.98
N THR A 190 13.68 -14.83 6.39
CA THR A 190 13.72 -14.28 7.75
C THR A 190 13.08 -12.91 7.78
N ILE A 191 12.08 -12.69 8.64
CA ILE A 191 11.46 -11.37 8.81
C ILE A 191 12.41 -10.49 9.63
N LYS A 192 12.94 -9.42 9.03
CA LYS A 192 13.93 -8.55 9.67
C LYS A 192 13.29 -7.41 10.45
N ARG A 193 12.41 -6.65 9.79
CA ARG A 193 11.77 -5.48 10.39
C ARG A 193 10.43 -5.14 9.74
N TYR A 194 9.63 -4.40 10.47
CA TYR A 194 8.49 -3.67 9.92
C TYR A 194 9.00 -2.48 9.09
N LEU A 195 8.35 -2.19 7.96
CA LEU A 195 8.67 -1.04 7.13
C LEU A 195 7.58 0.04 7.22
N TRP A 196 6.37 -0.24 6.76
CA TRP A 196 5.27 0.72 6.85
C TRP A 196 3.91 0.02 6.74
N GLU A 197 2.84 0.78 6.97
CA GLU A 197 1.47 0.37 6.69
C GLU A 197 0.77 1.45 5.87
N ASP A 198 -0.16 1.03 5.04
CA ASP A 198 -1.16 1.89 4.41
C ASP A 198 -2.56 1.47 4.86
N ALA A 199 -3.62 1.98 4.22
CA ALA A 199 -4.99 1.69 4.62
C ALA A 199 -5.40 0.21 4.42
N GLU A 200 -4.66 -0.55 3.61
CA GLU A 200 -5.05 -1.88 3.13
C GLU A 200 -3.90 -2.90 3.18
N SER A 201 -2.72 -2.52 3.68
CA SER A 201 -1.57 -3.41 3.72
C SER A 201 -0.53 -3.04 4.76
N VAL A 202 0.31 -4.02 5.11
CA VAL A 202 1.48 -3.89 5.97
C VAL A 202 2.68 -4.41 5.20
N THR A 203 3.76 -3.64 5.14
CA THR A 203 4.98 -4.04 4.43
C THR A 203 6.09 -4.37 5.43
N LEU A 204 6.73 -5.51 5.22
CA LEU A 204 7.83 -6.02 6.04
C LEU A 204 9.11 -6.15 5.18
N GLU A 205 10.27 -6.00 5.81
CA GLU A 205 11.53 -6.45 5.23
C GLU A 205 11.72 -7.94 5.54
N ILE A 206 11.91 -8.71 4.49
CA ILE A 206 12.25 -10.13 4.58
C ILE A 206 13.59 -10.40 3.92
N VAL A 207 14.35 -11.37 4.41
CA VAL A 207 15.65 -11.76 3.85
C VAL A 207 15.61 -13.22 3.44
N ASP A 208 15.84 -13.48 2.16
CA ASP A 208 15.97 -14.83 1.63
C ASP A 208 17.14 -15.54 2.30
N GLN A 209 16.89 -16.70 2.93
CA GLN A 209 17.94 -17.43 3.64
C GLN A 209 18.96 -18.09 2.70
N ALA A 210 18.60 -18.34 1.44
CA ALA A 210 19.51 -18.94 0.46
C ALA A 210 20.47 -17.92 -0.14
N THR A 211 19.96 -16.74 -0.50
CA THR A 211 20.73 -15.71 -1.20
C THR A 211 21.20 -14.56 -0.30
N ASN A 212 20.63 -14.44 0.90
CA ASN A 212 20.83 -13.32 1.82
C ASN A 212 20.49 -11.95 1.20
N VAL A 213 19.57 -11.93 0.22
CA VAL A 213 19.04 -10.72 -0.40
C VAL A 213 17.79 -10.27 0.36
N SER A 214 17.71 -8.97 0.66
CA SER A 214 16.53 -8.37 1.28
C SER A 214 15.46 -8.04 0.23
N HIS A 215 14.20 -8.26 0.59
CA HIS A 215 13.02 -7.93 -0.20
C HIS A 215 12.01 -7.18 0.67
N ALA A 216 11.12 -6.42 0.03
CA ALA A 216 9.89 -5.97 0.65
C ALA A 216 8.80 -7.03 0.43
N MET A 217 8.10 -7.40 1.50
CA MET A 217 6.92 -8.26 1.46
C MET A 217 5.69 -7.48 1.90
N ARG A 218 4.72 -7.32 1.01
CA ARG A 218 3.46 -6.64 1.28
C ARG A 218 2.39 -7.66 1.70
N LEU A 219 2.00 -7.58 2.95
CA LEU A 219 0.88 -8.29 3.55
C LEU A 219 -0.41 -7.54 3.25
N ARG A 220 -1.36 -8.18 2.59
CA ARG A 220 -2.62 -7.55 2.18
C ARG A 220 -3.68 -7.75 3.25
N THR A 221 -4.54 -6.75 3.41
CA THR A 221 -5.62 -6.76 4.41
C THR A 221 -6.94 -6.39 3.78
N LEU A 222 -8.03 -6.90 4.36
CA LEU A 222 -9.40 -6.59 3.95
C LEU A 222 -10.20 -6.19 5.18
N ARG A 223 -11.07 -5.18 5.06
CA ARG A 223 -11.96 -4.83 6.17
C ARG A 223 -13.03 -5.93 6.35
N PRO A 224 -13.39 -6.31 7.59
CA PRO A 224 -14.39 -7.33 7.84
C PRO A 224 -15.81 -6.81 7.57
N ARG A 225 -15.94 -5.52 7.24
CA ARG A 225 -17.19 -4.91 6.77
C ARG A 225 -16.94 -4.17 5.48
N VAL A 226 -17.74 -4.51 4.46
CA VAL A 226 -17.76 -3.85 3.16
C VAL A 226 -19.21 -3.51 2.86
N HIS A 227 -19.50 -2.25 2.55
CA HIS A 227 -20.88 -1.78 2.31
C HIS A 227 -21.84 -1.96 3.51
N GLY A 228 -21.30 -1.91 4.73
CA GLY A 228 -22.08 -2.11 5.96
C GLY A 228 -22.45 -3.57 6.24
N GLU A 229 -22.06 -4.50 5.35
CA GLU A 229 -22.27 -5.92 5.50
C GLU A 229 -21.03 -6.60 6.06
N ASP A 230 -21.21 -7.55 6.97
CA ASP A 230 -20.11 -8.37 7.48
C ASP A 230 -19.61 -9.31 6.38
N VAL A 231 -18.31 -9.24 6.08
CA VAL A 231 -17.64 -10.09 5.10
C VAL A 231 -17.29 -11.41 5.77
N LEU A 232 -17.85 -12.51 5.25
CA LEU A 232 -17.48 -13.86 5.67
C LEU A 232 -16.07 -14.21 5.17
N PRO A 233 -15.32 -15.11 5.85
CA PRO A 233 -13.98 -15.51 5.43
C PRO A 233 -13.91 -16.00 3.98
N GLU A 234 -14.91 -16.75 3.51
CA GLU A 234 -14.98 -17.23 2.12
C GLU A 234 -15.13 -16.08 1.12
N THR A 235 -15.97 -15.09 1.45
CA THR A 235 -16.11 -13.86 0.65
C THR A 235 -14.83 -13.02 0.69
N ALA A 236 -14.11 -12.99 1.82
CA ALA A 236 -12.83 -12.32 1.94
C ALA A 236 -11.76 -12.96 1.04
N GLU A 237 -11.75 -14.29 0.93
CA GLU A 237 -10.87 -15.02 0.00
C GLU A 237 -11.17 -14.66 -1.47
N GLU A 238 -12.44 -14.62 -1.86
CA GLU A 238 -12.85 -14.24 -3.22
C GLU A 238 -12.49 -12.80 -3.55
N LEU A 239 -12.77 -11.85 -2.64
CA LEU A 239 -12.40 -10.44 -2.78
C LEU A 239 -10.88 -10.26 -2.86
N ASN A 240 -10.12 -11.03 -2.08
CA ASN A 240 -8.66 -11.03 -2.13
C ASN A 240 -8.14 -11.44 -3.51
N GLN A 241 -8.65 -12.54 -4.06
CA GLN A 241 -8.23 -13.03 -5.38
C GLN A 241 -8.55 -12.01 -6.47
N ARG A 242 -9.76 -11.46 -6.46
CA ARG A 242 -10.16 -10.40 -7.40
C ARG A 242 -9.23 -9.19 -7.31
N SER A 243 -9.00 -8.67 -6.10
CA SER A 243 -8.14 -7.51 -5.91
C SER A 243 -6.66 -7.81 -6.26
N LEU A 244 -6.21 -9.07 -6.13
CA LEU A 244 -4.86 -9.49 -6.54
C LEU A 244 -4.73 -9.45 -8.07
N VAL A 245 -5.72 -10.00 -8.78
CA VAL A 245 -5.80 -9.96 -10.24
C VAL A 245 -5.80 -8.52 -10.73
N GLU A 246 -6.66 -7.67 -10.16
CA GLU A 246 -6.76 -6.26 -10.50
C GLU A 246 -5.42 -5.54 -10.27
N THR A 247 -4.85 -5.64 -9.07
CA THR A 247 -3.60 -4.94 -8.71
C THR A 247 -2.41 -5.37 -9.57
N THR A 248 -2.25 -6.68 -9.82
CA THR A 248 -1.14 -7.20 -10.65
C THR A 248 -1.33 -6.88 -12.13
N SER A 249 -2.58 -6.90 -12.62
CA SER A 249 -2.88 -6.47 -14.00
C SER A 249 -2.60 -4.98 -14.17
N SER A 250 -2.94 -4.15 -13.19
CA SER A 250 -2.64 -2.72 -13.16
C SER A 250 -1.13 -2.46 -13.18
N MET A 251 -0.33 -3.24 -12.43
CA MET A 251 1.14 -3.16 -12.52
C MET A 251 1.64 -3.48 -13.95
N LEU A 252 1.18 -4.57 -14.55
CA LEU A 252 1.59 -4.97 -15.90
C LEU A 252 1.16 -3.95 -16.98
N GLN A 253 -0.02 -3.36 -16.86
CA GLN A 253 -0.48 -2.31 -17.77
C GLN A 253 0.34 -1.03 -17.60
N ALA A 254 0.67 -0.64 -16.36
CA ALA A 254 1.49 0.53 -16.06
C ALA A 254 2.92 0.42 -16.62
N VAL A 255 3.47 -0.80 -16.69
CA VAL A 255 4.77 -1.09 -17.33
C VAL A 255 4.74 -0.82 -18.84
N GLY A 256 3.55 -0.84 -19.48
CA GLY A 256 3.43 -0.58 -20.91
C GLY A 256 4.24 -1.58 -21.73
N LYS A 257 5.05 -1.10 -22.69
CA LYS A 257 5.87 -1.99 -23.54
C LYS A 257 7.26 -2.30 -22.97
N SER A 258 7.63 -1.74 -21.82
CA SER A 258 8.91 -2.03 -21.17
C SER A 258 8.97 -3.48 -20.70
N ASP A 259 10.19 -4.03 -20.57
CA ASP A 259 10.38 -5.30 -19.87
C ASP A 259 10.08 -5.10 -18.39
N LEU A 260 9.45 -6.10 -17.75
CA LEU A 260 9.10 -6.02 -16.34
C LEU A 260 10.35 -5.86 -15.47
N LYS A 261 11.47 -6.48 -15.86
CA LYS A 261 12.76 -6.31 -15.16
C LYS A 261 13.33 -4.90 -15.31
N GLY A 262 12.95 -4.18 -16.36
CA GLY A 262 13.32 -2.80 -16.59
C GLY A 262 12.28 -1.79 -16.07
N ALA A 263 11.19 -2.22 -15.43
CA ALA A 263 10.13 -1.30 -15.01
C ALA A 263 10.63 -0.16 -14.10
N ALA A 264 11.60 -0.45 -13.22
CA ALA A 264 12.15 0.53 -12.31
C ALA A 264 13.15 1.47 -13.00
N GLU A 265 14.02 0.95 -13.85
CA GLU A 265 15.08 1.70 -14.55
C GLU A 265 14.54 2.47 -15.76
N GLU A 266 13.61 1.87 -16.50
CA GLU A 266 13.03 2.47 -17.69
C GLU A 266 11.93 3.47 -17.34
N ARG A 267 11.04 3.09 -16.41
CA ARG A 267 9.82 3.85 -16.11
C ARG A 267 9.73 4.40 -14.70
N GLY A 268 10.67 4.04 -13.82
CA GLY A 268 10.65 4.50 -12.44
C GLY A 268 9.47 3.93 -11.65
N LEU A 269 9.05 2.69 -11.93
CA LEU A 269 7.92 2.06 -11.27
C LEU A 269 8.36 0.99 -10.26
N ALA A 270 7.72 0.96 -9.10
CA ALA A 270 7.84 -0.09 -8.09
C ALA A 270 6.72 -1.10 -8.28
N VAL A 271 7.04 -2.18 -9.00
CA VAL A 271 6.15 -3.32 -9.24
C VAL A 271 6.57 -4.53 -8.41
N ALA A 272 5.62 -5.40 -8.08
CA ALA A 272 5.96 -6.66 -7.43
C ALA A 272 6.80 -7.53 -8.39
N SER A 273 7.89 -8.13 -7.88
CA SER A 273 8.64 -9.12 -8.64
C SER A 273 7.91 -10.46 -8.69
N ALA A 274 7.16 -10.78 -7.64
CA ALA A 274 6.40 -12.02 -7.54
C ALA A 274 5.20 -11.87 -6.60
N VAL A 275 4.26 -12.79 -6.77
CA VAL A 275 3.19 -13.07 -5.80
C VAL A 275 3.42 -14.45 -5.19
N ALA A 276 3.14 -14.61 -3.91
CA ALA A 276 3.33 -15.88 -3.22
C ALA A 276 2.23 -16.10 -2.16
N THR A 277 2.20 -17.29 -1.58
CA THR A 277 1.31 -17.64 -0.48
C THR A 277 2.15 -18.01 0.74
N ILE A 278 1.73 -17.59 1.93
CA ILE A 278 2.38 -17.95 3.19
C ILE A 278 2.09 -19.43 3.48
N ASP A 279 3.14 -20.24 3.56
CA ASP A 279 3.02 -21.66 3.86
C ASP A 279 2.51 -21.89 5.30
N ASN A 280 1.71 -22.94 5.49
CA ASN A 280 1.07 -23.32 6.76
C ASN A 280 0.19 -22.23 7.43
N ALA A 281 -0.11 -21.13 6.74
CA ALA A 281 -1.07 -20.13 7.21
C ALA A 281 -2.44 -20.32 6.54
N PRO A 282 -3.56 -20.04 7.22
CA PRO A 282 -4.87 -19.94 6.58
C PRO A 282 -4.88 -18.86 5.48
N THR A 283 -5.63 -19.07 4.39
CA THR A 283 -5.78 -18.07 3.33
C THR A 283 -6.36 -16.74 3.85
N VAL A 284 -7.20 -16.82 4.88
CA VAL A 284 -7.78 -15.66 5.55
C VAL A 284 -7.61 -15.84 7.05
N MET A 285 -6.84 -14.92 7.65
CA MET A 285 -6.55 -14.87 9.07
C MET A 285 -7.34 -13.71 9.68
N ARG A 286 -8.11 -13.99 10.74
CA ARG A 286 -8.94 -12.96 11.38
C ARG A 286 -8.09 -12.16 12.36
N CYS A 287 -7.99 -10.86 12.12
CA CYS A 287 -7.46 -9.91 13.07
C CYS A 287 -8.61 -9.20 13.82
N THR A 288 -8.29 -8.25 14.69
CA THR A 288 -9.29 -7.51 15.48
C THR A 288 -10.16 -6.59 14.61
N THR A 289 -9.56 -5.90 13.64
CA THR A 289 -10.20 -4.87 12.81
C THR A 289 -10.13 -5.17 11.31
N VAL A 290 -9.33 -6.15 10.90
CA VAL A 290 -9.15 -6.56 9.50
C VAL A 290 -9.09 -8.09 9.37
N TYR A 291 -9.20 -8.57 8.14
CA TYR A 291 -8.67 -9.85 7.73
C TYR A 291 -7.26 -9.66 7.17
N LEU A 292 -6.31 -10.48 7.61
CA LEU A 292 -5.01 -10.65 6.98
C LEU A 292 -5.11 -11.76 5.93
N LEU A 293 -4.64 -11.47 4.73
CA LEU A 293 -4.74 -12.38 3.59
C LEU A 293 -3.41 -13.16 3.46
N GLY A 294 -3.50 -14.46 3.20
CA GLY A 294 -2.34 -15.35 3.08
C GLY A 294 -1.53 -15.15 1.80
N ASP A 295 -2.11 -14.47 0.80
CA ASP A 295 -1.39 -14.08 -0.41
C ASP A 295 -0.63 -12.77 -0.21
N VAL A 296 0.63 -12.76 -0.63
CA VAL A 296 1.56 -11.65 -0.45
C VAL A 296 2.19 -11.23 -1.78
N GLU A 297 2.57 -9.97 -1.87
CA GLU A 297 3.41 -9.44 -2.96
C GLU A 297 4.85 -9.32 -2.44
N VAL A 298 5.82 -9.75 -3.25
CA VAL A 298 7.26 -9.62 -2.97
C VAL A 298 7.86 -8.69 -4.01
N GLY A 299 8.64 -7.70 -3.57
CA GLY A 299 9.27 -6.71 -4.43
C GLY A 299 10.60 -6.18 -3.88
N GLU A 300 11.09 -5.11 -4.51
CA GLU A 300 12.32 -4.44 -4.10
C GLU A 300 12.20 -3.84 -2.70
N LEU A 301 13.26 -3.93 -1.89
CA LEU A 301 13.32 -3.26 -0.61
C LEU A 301 13.49 -1.75 -0.78
N HIS A 302 12.58 -0.96 -0.19
CA HIS A 302 12.66 0.49 -0.20
C HIS A 302 13.06 1.07 1.16
N SER A 303 13.61 2.27 1.11
CA SER A 303 14.23 2.98 2.23
C SER A 303 13.29 3.92 2.98
N GLY A 304 12.08 4.16 2.46
CA GLY A 304 11.08 5.07 3.01
C GLY A 304 10.14 5.56 1.91
N ARG A 305 9.29 6.54 2.20
CA ARG A 305 8.40 7.18 1.21
C ARG A 305 8.85 8.62 0.95
N LEU A 306 8.50 9.13 -0.22
CA LEU A 306 8.80 10.52 -0.60
C LEU A 306 8.07 11.52 0.30
N SER A 307 6.87 11.16 0.79
CA SER A 307 6.14 11.96 1.78
C SER A 307 6.92 12.17 3.07
N ASP A 308 7.71 11.16 3.49
CA ASP A 308 8.55 11.28 4.69
C ASP A 308 9.71 12.27 4.44
N VAL A 309 10.15 12.47 3.19
CA VAL A 309 11.21 13.45 2.85
C VAL A 309 10.68 14.88 2.83
N PHE A 310 9.49 15.10 2.26
CA PHE A 310 8.88 16.42 2.14
C PHE A 310 7.81 16.70 3.21
N ALA A 311 7.92 16.06 4.38
CA ALA A 311 7.13 16.44 5.54
C ALA A 311 7.57 17.80 6.11
N SER A 312 6.65 18.52 6.75
CA SER A 312 6.81 19.92 7.20
C SER A 312 8.04 20.20 8.06
N GLU A 313 8.52 19.20 8.78
CA GLU A 313 9.70 19.27 9.64
C GLU A 313 11.03 19.19 8.88
N ASN A 314 11.02 18.82 7.60
CA ASN A 314 12.21 18.67 6.78
C ASN A 314 12.37 19.86 5.82
N ALA A 315 13.33 20.73 6.11
CA ALA A 315 13.72 21.79 5.20
C ALA A 315 14.57 21.23 4.05
N MET A 316 13.97 21.07 2.87
CA MET A 316 14.68 20.62 1.66
C MET A 316 15.16 21.81 0.81
N THR A 317 16.36 21.69 0.24
CA THR A 317 16.90 22.69 -0.68
C THR A 317 16.17 22.69 -2.01
N LEU A 318 16.34 23.76 -2.79
CA LEU A 318 15.74 23.87 -4.11
C LEU A 318 16.23 22.76 -5.06
N GLU A 319 17.49 22.35 -4.98
CA GLU A 319 18.08 21.28 -5.82
C GLU A 319 17.38 19.95 -5.58
N ALA A 320 17.11 19.59 -4.32
CA ALA A 320 16.39 18.37 -3.98
C ALA A 320 14.93 18.42 -4.43
N LYS A 321 14.28 19.59 -4.30
CA LYS A 321 12.92 19.83 -4.79
C LYS A 321 12.82 19.69 -6.30
N GLU A 322 13.72 20.34 -7.05
CA GLU A 322 13.77 20.25 -8.52
C GLU A 322 14.07 18.83 -9.01
N TYR A 323 14.98 18.11 -8.34
CA TYR A 323 15.24 16.70 -8.64
C TYR A 323 13.98 15.84 -8.47
N ALA A 324 13.32 15.95 -7.31
CA ALA A 324 12.12 15.18 -7.04
C ALA A 324 10.98 15.53 -8.02
N ALA A 325 10.79 16.83 -8.29
CA ALA A 325 9.79 17.31 -9.23
C ALA A 325 10.03 16.81 -10.67
N SER A 326 11.28 16.90 -11.16
CA SER A 326 11.65 16.48 -12.52
C SER A 326 11.50 14.97 -12.72
N ARG A 327 11.97 14.17 -11.75
CA ARG A 327 11.85 12.70 -11.81
C ARG A 327 10.39 12.25 -11.72
N MET A 328 9.61 12.84 -10.82
CA MET A 328 8.17 12.55 -10.70
C MET A 328 7.40 12.90 -11.96
N LEU A 329 7.67 14.08 -12.54
CA LEU A 329 7.09 14.51 -13.79
C LEU A 329 7.33 13.47 -14.88
N LEU A 330 8.57 13.02 -15.05
CA LEU A 330 8.90 11.99 -16.04
C LEU A 330 8.16 10.67 -15.79
N GLN A 331 8.14 10.19 -14.55
CA GLN A 331 7.45 8.94 -14.18
C GLN A 331 5.96 8.98 -14.51
N VAL A 332 5.29 10.09 -14.19
CA VAL A 332 3.86 10.26 -14.48
C VAL A 332 3.61 10.37 -15.98
N LEU A 333 4.46 11.08 -16.73
CA LEU A 333 4.33 11.13 -18.17
C LEU A 333 4.59 9.74 -18.81
N LEU A 334 5.55 8.96 -18.34
CA LEU A 334 5.74 7.57 -18.82
C LEU A 334 4.53 6.68 -18.51
N LEU A 335 3.85 6.91 -17.39
CA LEU A 335 2.60 6.22 -17.05
C LEU A 335 1.46 6.62 -18.01
N GLN A 336 1.31 7.92 -18.28
CA GLN A 336 0.33 8.44 -19.25
C GLN A 336 0.64 7.98 -20.68
N GLN A 337 1.93 7.81 -21.01
CA GLN A 337 2.36 7.20 -22.27
C GLN A 337 1.77 5.82 -22.41
N ALA A 338 1.74 5.04 -21.32
CA ALA A 338 1.13 3.71 -21.24
C ALA A 338 -0.41 3.71 -21.39
N ARG A 339 -1.04 4.87 -21.60
CA ARG A 339 -2.49 5.08 -21.52
C ARG A 339 -3.08 4.62 -20.19
N PHE A 340 -2.30 4.78 -19.12
CA PHE A 340 -2.64 4.31 -17.79
C PHE A 340 -2.73 5.47 -16.80
N SER A 341 -3.69 5.39 -15.88
CA SER A 341 -3.87 6.35 -14.80
C SER A 341 -3.72 5.64 -13.46
N HIS A 342 -2.94 6.20 -12.56
CA HIS A 342 -2.76 5.71 -11.19
C HIS A 342 -4.01 5.95 -10.33
N ASN A 343 -4.71 7.06 -10.54
CA ASN A 343 -5.92 7.50 -9.82
C ASN A 343 -5.76 7.73 -8.31
N ASN A 344 -4.54 7.64 -7.78
CA ASN A 344 -4.23 7.84 -6.37
C ASN A 344 -2.78 8.32 -6.24
N LEU A 345 -2.38 9.22 -7.13
CA LEU A 345 -1.03 9.73 -7.20
C LEU A 345 -0.79 10.69 -6.02
N LYS A 346 0.14 10.32 -5.12
CA LYS A 346 0.49 11.07 -3.91
C LYS A 346 1.88 10.71 -3.44
N LEU A 347 2.50 11.57 -2.64
CA LEU A 347 3.90 11.39 -2.20
C LEU A 347 4.13 10.09 -1.41
N GLU A 348 3.09 9.54 -0.76
CA GLU A 348 3.15 8.27 -0.03
C GLU A 348 3.35 7.04 -0.94
N ASN A 349 2.97 7.17 -2.22
CA ASN A 349 3.06 6.10 -3.22
C ASN A 349 4.38 6.14 -4.00
N PHE A 350 5.28 7.08 -3.68
CA PHE A 350 6.64 7.10 -4.20
C PHE A 350 7.61 6.55 -3.16
N PHE A 351 8.27 5.45 -3.48
CA PHE A 351 9.15 4.72 -2.58
C PHE A 351 10.62 5.09 -2.82
N MET A 352 11.30 5.53 -1.76
CA MET A 352 12.70 5.97 -1.81
C MET A 352 13.67 4.78 -1.92
N ARG A 353 14.66 4.89 -2.79
CA ARG A 353 15.83 4.01 -2.84
C ARG A 353 16.97 4.57 -1.96
N PRO A 354 17.92 3.73 -1.51
CA PRO A 354 19.06 4.19 -0.69
C PRO A 354 19.94 5.25 -1.35
N ASP A 355 19.94 5.29 -2.69
CA ASP A 355 20.72 6.21 -3.50
C ASP A 355 20.04 7.58 -3.74
N GLY A 356 18.91 7.83 -3.08
CA GLY A 356 18.14 9.07 -3.17
C GLY A 356 17.16 9.14 -4.35
N SER A 357 17.21 8.18 -5.27
CA SER A 357 16.17 8.03 -6.29
C SER A 357 14.89 7.45 -5.68
N PHE A 358 13.80 7.43 -6.44
CA PHE A 358 12.54 6.84 -5.98
C PHE A 358 11.72 6.28 -7.15
N LEU A 359 10.74 5.45 -6.80
CA LEU A 359 9.88 4.72 -7.72
C LEU A 359 8.40 4.92 -7.38
N LEU A 360 7.54 5.08 -8.37
CA LEU A 360 6.08 5.12 -8.20
C LEU A 360 5.52 3.70 -8.07
N GLY A 361 4.79 3.38 -7.00
CA GLY A 361 4.13 2.10 -6.85
C GLY A 361 2.72 2.23 -6.26
N ASN A 362 2.20 1.13 -5.71
CA ASN A 362 0.83 1.06 -5.17
C ASN A 362 -0.29 1.23 -6.22
N PHE A 363 -0.21 0.45 -7.30
CA PHE A 363 -1.16 0.46 -8.43
C PHE A 363 -2.55 -0.13 -8.14
N GLY A 364 -2.94 -0.31 -6.88
CA GLY A 364 -4.20 -0.96 -6.50
C GLY A 364 -5.47 -0.22 -6.93
N THR A 365 -5.36 1.07 -7.30
CA THR A 365 -6.42 1.91 -7.88
C THR A 365 -6.18 2.25 -9.35
N GLY A 366 -5.10 1.74 -9.94
CA GLY A 366 -4.73 2.10 -11.29
C GLY A 366 -5.65 1.42 -12.31
N THR A 367 -5.96 2.13 -13.41
CA THR A 367 -6.76 1.59 -14.51
C THR A 367 -6.41 2.28 -15.82
N ARG A 368 -6.83 1.72 -16.95
CA ARG A 368 -6.62 2.35 -18.26
C ARG A 368 -7.45 3.61 -18.39
N ILE A 369 -6.90 4.60 -19.08
CA ILE A 369 -7.60 5.83 -19.39
C ILE A 369 -8.78 5.50 -20.32
N GLY A 370 -9.96 6.03 -20.00
CA GLY A 370 -11.22 5.76 -20.69
C GLY A 370 -12.01 4.57 -20.12
N GLU A 371 -11.45 3.82 -19.18
CA GLU A 371 -12.14 2.72 -18.50
C GLU A 371 -12.79 3.17 -17.18
N ARG A 372 -13.64 2.32 -16.62
CA ARG A 372 -14.32 2.57 -15.35
C ARG A 372 -13.37 2.28 -14.19
N LEU A 373 -13.38 3.14 -13.18
CA LEU A 373 -12.68 2.88 -11.94
C LEU A 373 -13.53 2.01 -11.01
N ASP A 374 -13.06 0.80 -10.70
CA ASP A 374 -13.77 -0.12 -9.82
C ASP A 374 -13.60 0.23 -8.34
N ARG A 375 -12.38 0.57 -7.91
CA ARG A 375 -12.01 0.76 -6.49
C ARG A 375 -11.97 2.23 -6.08
N VAL A 376 -13.08 2.92 -6.30
CA VAL A 376 -13.22 4.37 -6.02
C VAL A 376 -12.98 4.68 -4.54
N SER A 377 -13.36 3.77 -3.64
CA SER A 377 -13.21 3.93 -2.19
C SER A 377 -11.74 3.97 -1.72
N SER A 378 -10.83 3.38 -2.49
CA SER A 378 -9.39 3.34 -2.18
C SER A 378 -8.62 4.59 -2.67
N VAL A 379 -9.27 5.50 -3.40
CA VAL A 379 -8.69 6.78 -3.85
C VAL A 379 -8.63 7.76 -2.68
N ASP A 380 -7.52 8.50 -2.53
CA ASP A 380 -7.46 9.61 -1.57
C ASP A 380 -8.14 10.86 -2.16
N PRO A 381 -9.32 11.26 -1.64
CA PRO A 381 -10.09 12.33 -2.24
C PRO A 381 -9.38 13.70 -2.18
N ARG A 382 -8.36 13.87 -1.34
CA ARG A 382 -7.56 15.12 -1.25
C ARG A 382 -6.60 15.31 -2.41
N TYR A 383 -6.25 14.23 -3.11
CA TYR A 383 -5.35 14.26 -4.25
C TYR A 383 -6.09 14.13 -5.58
N ALA A 384 -7.30 13.58 -5.57
CA ALA A 384 -8.14 13.47 -6.75
C ALA A 384 -8.66 14.83 -7.22
N GLU A 385 -8.90 14.94 -8.54
CA GLU A 385 -9.65 16.06 -9.09
C GLU A 385 -11.10 16.04 -8.59
N MET A 386 -11.82 17.16 -8.70
CA MET A 386 -13.11 17.38 -8.04
C MET A 386 -14.16 16.27 -8.25
N GLU A 387 -14.35 15.79 -9.48
CA GLU A 387 -15.37 14.78 -9.78
C GLU A 387 -15.00 13.43 -9.13
N LEU A 388 -13.78 12.95 -9.37
CA LEU A 388 -13.26 11.73 -8.75
C LEU A 388 -13.16 11.85 -7.22
N GLY A 389 -12.76 13.01 -6.70
CA GLY A 389 -12.62 13.28 -5.27
C GLY A 389 -13.96 13.26 -4.55
N ALA A 390 -15.00 13.87 -5.13
CA ALA A 390 -16.35 13.81 -4.59
C ALA A 390 -16.89 12.37 -4.59
N ASN A 391 -16.66 11.61 -5.67
CA ASN A 391 -17.06 10.21 -5.76
C ASN A 391 -16.31 9.33 -4.73
N ALA A 392 -15.01 9.56 -4.52
CA ALA A 392 -14.21 8.86 -3.53
C ALA A 392 -14.64 9.17 -2.10
N ALA A 393 -14.89 10.46 -1.78
CA ALA A 393 -15.39 10.87 -0.48
C ALA A 393 -16.76 10.24 -0.17
N ALA A 394 -17.68 10.28 -1.14
CA ALA A 394 -18.99 9.64 -1.01
C ALA A 394 -18.89 8.11 -0.86
N ALA A 395 -18.03 7.45 -1.65
CA ALA A 395 -17.81 6.01 -1.56
C ALA A 395 -17.22 5.60 -0.20
N GLN A 396 -16.33 6.41 0.37
CA GLN A 396 -15.77 6.19 1.70
C GLN A 396 -16.79 6.43 2.82
N ALA A 397 -17.63 7.46 2.70
CA ALA A 397 -18.62 7.82 3.71
C ALA A 397 -19.82 6.87 3.76
N GLU A 398 -20.39 6.55 2.59
CA GLU A 398 -21.51 5.60 2.49
C GLU A 398 -21.04 4.15 2.58
N GLY A 399 -19.72 3.95 2.48
CA GLY A 399 -19.11 2.65 2.34
C GLY A 399 -19.59 1.91 1.11
N LYS A 400 -20.15 2.55 0.07
CA LYS A 400 -20.71 1.91 -1.14
C LYS A 400 -19.83 2.15 -2.36
N GLU A 401 -19.30 1.09 -2.97
CA GLU A 401 -18.67 1.13 -4.30
C GLU A 401 -19.70 1.07 -5.44
N ALA A 402 -20.98 0.90 -5.10
CA ALA A 402 -22.09 0.90 -6.06
C ALA A 402 -22.49 2.32 -6.55
N LEU A 403 -21.81 3.37 -6.07
CA LEU A 403 -21.88 4.69 -6.70
C LEU A 403 -21.39 4.60 -8.15
N ALA A 404 -21.78 5.55 -9.00
CA ALA A 404 -21.42 5.53 -10.41
C ALA A 404 -19.90 5.39 -10.56
N LYS A 405 -19.44 4.25 -11.09
CA LYS A 405 -18.02 3.99 -11.35
C LYS A 405 -17.53 5.01 -12.37
N PRO A 406 -16.75 6.02 -11.96
CA PRO A 406 -16.40 7.13 -12.84
C PRO A 406 -15.52 6.60 -13.97
N ILE A 407 -15.64 7.24 -15.13
CA ILE A 407 -14.73 6.98 -16.25
C ILE A 407 -13.44 7.74 -15.96
N VAL A 408 -12.33 7.02 -15.93
CA VAL A 408 -11.02 7.60 -15.72
C VAL A 408 -10.63 8.40 -16.94
N GLY A 409 -10.22 9.65 -16.73
CA GLY A 409 -9.72 10.48 -17.82
C GLY A 409 -8.28 10.88 -17.59
N GLU A 410 -7.60 11.19 -18.69
CA GLU A 410 -6.16 11.46 -18.73
C GLU A 410 -5.73 12.62 -17.80
N LYS A 411 -6.59 13.62 -17.62
CA LYS A 411 -6.30 14.81 -16.80
C LYS A 411 -6.52 14.61 -15.28
N SER A 412 -6.94 13.42 -14.83
CA SER A 412 -7.15 13.13 -13.40
C SER A 412 -5.82 12.98 -12.65
N ASP A 413 -4.87 12.23 -13.23
CA ASP A 413 -3.52 12.13 -12.67
C ASP A 413 -2.72 13.44 -12.83
N MET A 414 -2.99 14.24 -13.87
CA MET A 414 -2.34 15.54 -14.08
C MET A 414 -2.66 16.52 -12.94
N TRP A 415 -3.91 16.52 -12.46
CA TRP A 415 -4.29 17.27 -11.25
C TRP A 415 -3.50 16.78 -10.02
N SER A 416 -3.50 15.46 -9.80
CA SER A 416 -2.80 14.84 -8.67
C SER A 416 -1.29 15.13 -8.69
N LEU A 417 -0.69 15.18 -9.89
CA LEU A 417 0.69 15.59 -10.10
C LEU A 417 0.89 17.05 -9.69
N GLY A 418 -0.01 17.96 -10.09
CA GLY A 418 -0.01 19.36 -9.64
C GLY A 418 -0.02 19.49 -8.11
N ILE A 419 -0.84 18.71 -7.42
CA ILE A 419 -0.89 18.67 -5.95
C ILE A 419 0.46 18.22 -5.37
N CYS A 420 1.04 17.15 -5.91
CA CYS A 420 2.33 16.63 -5.46
C CYS A 420 3.48 17.62 -5.69
N LEU A 421 3.54 18.26 -6.85
CA LEU A 421 4.55 19.27 -7.18
C LEU A 421 4.42 20.49 -6.27
N TYR A 422 3.19 20.99 -6.07
CA TYR A 422 2.94 22.07 -5.12
C TYR A 422 3.48 21.70 -3.73
N LYS A 423 3.12 20.51 -3.22
CA LYS A 423 3.55 20.01 -1.91
C LYS A 423 5.06 19.91 -1.78
N ILE A 424 5.77 19.46 -2.81
CA ILE A 424 7.24 19.42 -2.85
C ILE A 424 7.83 20.83 -2.70
N PHE A 425 7.31 21.79 -3.48
CA PHE A 425 7.85 23.14 -3.49
C PHE A 425 7.49 23.96 -2.25
N THR A 426 6.31 23.73 -1.66
CA THR A 426 5.87 24.37 -0.42
C THR A 426 6.41 23.72 0.85
N GLY A 427 7.00 22.53 0.76
CA GLY A 427 7.53 21.83 1.93
C GLY A 427 6.45 21.13 2.76
N GLY A 428 5.42 20.61 2.09
CA GLY A 428 4.41 19.75 2.71
C GLY A 428 2.99 20.31 2.69
N ASP A 429 2.80 21.59 2.36
CA ASP A 429 1.48 22.20 2.35
C ASP A 429 0.62 21.74 1.17
N MET A 430 -0.69 21.57 1.39
CA MET A 430 -1.64 21.33 0.31
C MET A 430 -2.17 22.65 -0.28
N PRO A 431 -2.48 22.71 -1.59
CA PRO A 431 -3.17 23.84 -2.16
C PRO A 431 -4.65 23.84 -1.75
N PHE A 432 -5.32 24.99 -1.93
CA PHE A 432 -6.77 25.15 -1.73
C PHE A 432 -7.32 24.80 -0.34
N GLY A 433 -6.45 24.62 0.66
CA GLY A 433 -6.86 24.20 2.00
C GLY A 433 -7.38 22.75 2.04
N LEU A 434 -6.93 21.88 1.14
CA LEU A 434 -7.33 20.45 1.09
C LEU A 434 -6.93 19.66 2.36
N ASP A 435 -6.06 20.24 3.19
CA ASP A 435 -5.63 19.73 4.50
C ASP A 435 -6.19 20.54 5.70
N SER A 436 -7.10 21.49 5.46
CA SER A 436 -7.68 22.36 6.49
C SER A 436 -8.55 21.62 7.52
N GLY A 437 -8.97 20.40 7.23
CA GLY A 437 -9.93 19.63 8.01
C GLY A 437 -11.39 19.98 7.72
N GLU A 438 -11.66 20.94 6.83
CA GLU A 438 -13.01 21.20 6.32
C GLU A 438 -13.51 20.03 5.46
N PRO A 439 -14.83 19.77 5.42
CA PRO A 439 -15.40 18.77 4.51
C PRO A 439 -15.02 19.06 3.06
N LEU A 440 -14.52 18.04 2.35
CA LEU A 440 -14.03 18.19 0.97
C LEU A 440 -15.12 18.68 0.02
N GLU A 441 -16.38 18.30 0.28
CA GLU A 441 -17.54 18.76 -0.49
C GLU A 441 -17.69 20.29 -0.42
N SER A 442 -17.38 20.89 0.74
CA SER A 442 -17.39 22.34 0.94
C SER A 442 -16.27 22.99 0.13
N ILE A 443 -15.06 22.42 0.20
CA ILE A 443 -13.89 22.91 -0.54
C ILE A 443 -14.15 22.83 -2.04
N PHE A 444 -14.60 21.69 -2.57
CA PHE A 444 -14.91 21.52 -4.00
C PHE A 444 -16.04 22.46 -4.46
N SER A 445 -17.09 22.63 -3.65
CA SER A 445 -18.15 23.60 -3.93
C SER A 445 -17.63 25.04 -3.99
N SER A 446 -16.63 25.37 -3.16
CA SER A 446 -16.01 26.69 -3.18
C SER A 446 -15.10 26.88 -4.39
N LEU A 447 -14.36 25.84 -4.81
CA LEU A 447 -13.51 25.87 -5.99
C LEU A 447 -14.33 26.12 -7.27
N ASP A 448 -15.45 25.41 -7.40
CA ASP A 448 -16.39 25.53 -8.51
C ASP A 448 -17.01 26.95 -8.61
N LYS A 449 -17.45 27.51 -7.47
CA LYS A 449 -18.15 28.80 -7.44
C LYS A 449 -17.24 30.01 -7.53
N SER A 450 -16.05 29.92 -6.95
CA SER A 450 -15.21 31.10 -6.73
C SER A 450 -14.26 31.37 -7.90
N GLY A 451 -14.19 30.47 -8.89
CA GLY A 451 -13.17 30.49 -9.93
C GLY A 451 -11.80 30.70 -9.28
N VAL A 452 -11.50 29.89 -8.25
CA VAL A 452 -10.42 30.17 -7.30
C VAL A 452 -9.16 30.54 -8.04
N SER A 453 -8.77 31.78 -7.81
CA SER A 453 -7.79 32.44 -8.64
C SER A 453 -6.43 31.79 -8.45
N TRP A 454 -5.90 31.26 -9.54
CA TRP A 454 -4.48 30.94 -9.78
C TRP A 454 -3.51 31.95 -9.14
N GLN A 455 -3.92 33.21 -8.94
CA GLN A 455 -3.14 34.27 -8.28
C GLN A 455 -2.77 33.89 -6.84
N SER A 456 -3.64 33.20 -6.11
CA SER A 456 -3.39 32.78 -4.72
C SER A 456 -2.29 31.72 -4.63
N LEU A 457 -2.29 30.74 -5.54
CA LEU A 457 -1.23 29.74 -5.65
C LEU A 457 0.09 30.40 -6.07
N ASN A 458 0.03 31.27 -7.08
CA ASN A 458 1.21 31.91 -7.65
C ASN A 458 1.93 32.82 -6.65
N GLY A 459 1.17 33.55 -5.81
CA GLY A 459 1.72 34.38 -4.74
C GLY A 459 2.59 33.57 -3.78
N ARG A 460 2.07 32.45 -3.25
CA ARG A 460 2.82 31.60 -2.32
C ARG A 460 4.03 30.94 -2.97
N LEU A 461 3.90 30.45 -4.20
CA LEU A 461 5.04 29.86 -4.93
C LEU A 461 6.14 30.90 -5.20
N THR A 462 5.76 32.14 -5.51
CA THR A 462 6.69 33.26 -5.69
C THR A 462 7.39 33.62 -4.38
N ASP A 463 6.65 33.72 -3.27
CA ASP A 463 7.20 34.05 -1.95
C ASP A 463 8.24 33.01 -1.48
N LEU A 464 8.05 31.74 -1.88
CA LEU A 464 8.98 30.65 -1.59
C LEU A 464 10.13 30.52 -2.61
N GLY A 465 10.20 31.42 -3.59
CA GLY A 465 11.27 31.43 -4.60
C GLY A 465 11.23 30.24 -5.56
N VAL A 466 10.06 29.67 -5.82
CA VAL A 466 9.89 28.58 -6.79
C VAL A 466 10.24 29.10 -8.19
N PRO A 467 11.00 28.38 -9.04
CA PRO A 467 11.31 28.83 -10.39
C PRO A 467 10.03 29.03 -11.23
N VAL A 468 9.96 30.12 -11.99
CA VAL A 468 8.77 30.54 -12.75
C VAL A 468 8.19 29.40 -13.60
N ARG A 469 9.05 28.63 -14.28
CA ARG A 469 8.62 27.51 -15.12
C ARG A 469 7.87 26.43 -14.33
N TRP A 470 8.32 26.13 -13.11
CA TRP A 470 7.61 25.21 -12.22
C TRP A 470 6.29 25.81 -11.73
N GLN A 471 6.24 27.13 -11.48
CA GLN A 471 4.98 27.80 -11.11
C GLN A 471 3.94 27.68 -12.24
N GLU A 472 4.33 27.97 -13.48
CA GLU A 472 3.48 27.86 -14.67
C GLU A 472 2.92 26.44 -14.83
N LEU A 473 3.79 25.42 -14.72
CA LEU A 473 3.36 24.02 -14.78
C LEU A 473 2.39 23.67 -13.65
N ILE A 474 2.72 24.00 -12.40
CA ILE A 474 1.88 23.68 -11.24
C ILE A 474 0.51 24.34 -11.37
N VAL A 475 0.46 25.61 -11.76
CA VAL A 475 -0.81 26.33 -11.96
C VAL A 475 -1.63 25.70 -13.09
N GLY A 476 -1.02 25.37 -14.23
CA GLY A 476 -1.74 24.75 -15.34
C GLY A 476 -2.23 23.32 -15.05
N LEU A 477 -1.53 22.57 -14.21
CA LEU A 477 -1.97 21.26 -13.72
C LEU A 477 -3.10 21.35 -12.69
N LEU A 478 -3.11 22.42 -11.91
CA LEU A 478 -4.13 22.71 -10.89
C LEU A 478 -5.27 23.60 -11.41
N GLU A 479 -5.41 23.72 -12.73
CA GLU A 479 -6.59 24.33 -13.33
C GLU A 479 -7.83 23.50 -12.96
N VAL A 480 -8.82 24.20 -12.40
CA VAL A 480 -10.04 23.60 -11.86
C VAL A 480 -10.89 23.08 -13.01
N ASP A 481 -11.02 23.88 -14.08
CA ASP A 481 -11.70 23.43 -15.29
C ASP A 481 -10.88 22.33 -15.97
N ARG A 482 -11.46 21.13 -16.05
CA ARG A 482 -10.80 19.97 -16.64
C ARG A 482 -10.50 20.19 -18.12
N ASP A 483 -11.32 20.95 -18.84
CA ASP A 483 -11.12 21.15 -20.28
C ASP A 483 -9.93 22.07 -20.56
N GLU A 484 -9.67 23.02 -19.66
CA GLU A 484 -8.54 23.96 -19.73
C GLU A 484 -7.25 23.43 -19.07
N ARG A 485 -7.37 22.42 -18.20
CA ARG A 485 -6.22 21.81 -17.52
C ARG A 485 -5.22 21.19 -18.49
N LEU A 486 -3.93 21.32 -18.19
CA LEU A 486 -2.87 20.70 -18.99
C LEU A 486 -3.02 19.16 -19.01
N ASP A 487 -3.03 18.57 -20.20
CA ASP A 487 -2.88 17.13 -20.41
C ASP A 487 -1.40 16.72 -20.52
N ALA A 488 -1.15 15.41 -20.50
CA ALA A 488 0.20 14.85 -20.57
C ALA A 488 0.93 15.20 -21.87
N GLU A 489 0.24 15.26 -23.01
CA GLU A 489 0.84 15.56 -24.30
C GLU A 489 1.28 17.03 -24.40
N THR A 490 0.46 17.94 -23.89
CA THR A 490 0.76 19.36 -23.76
C THR A 490 1.94 19.58 -22.81
N VAL A 491 1.96 18.89 -21.66
CA VAL A 491 3.11 18.94 -20.74
C VAL A 491 4.37 18.41 -21.41
N PHE A 492 4.28 17.28 -22.10
CA PHE A 492 5.39 16.73 -22.87
C PHE A 492 5.88 17.69 -23.96
N ARG A 493 5.01 18.40 -24.66
CA ARG A 493 5.43 19.32 -25.73
C ARG A 493 6.04 20.60 -25.18
N ASP A 494 5.38 21.19 -24.19
CA ASP A 494 5.67 22.56 -23.79
C ASP A 494 6.70 22.63 -22.66
N TYR A 495 6.84 21.58 -21.82
CA TYR A 495 7.70 21.59 -20.63
C TYR A 495 8.87 20.59 -20.70
N GLN A 496 9.38 20.30 -21.90
CA GLN A 496 10.54 19.40 -22.10
C GLN A 496 11.80 19.90 -21.40
N ASP A 497 11.93 21.21 -21.23
CA ASP A 497 13.03 21.85 -20.51
C ASP A 497 13.08 21.41 -19.05
N LEU A 498 11.94 21.08 -18.42
CA LEU A 498 11.89 20.56 -17.06
C LEU A 498 12.24 19.06 -16.95
N LEU A 499 12.19 18.34 -18.07
CA LEU A 499 12.62 16.94 -18.19
C LEU A 499 14.11 16.81 -18.48
N LEU A 500 14.78 17.93 -18.82
CA LEU A 500 16.22 18.07 -19.03
C LEU A 500 16.81 17.07 -20.03
N LEU A 501 16.18 16.95 -21.19
CA LEU A 501 16.93 16.58 -22.39
C LEU A 501 17.89 17.74 -22.69
N PRO A 502 19.23 17.55 -22.74
CA PRO A 502 20.09 18.57 -23.30
C PRO A 502 19.53 18.90 -24.68
N SER A 503 19.19 20.17 -24.92
CA SER A 503 18.74 20.57 -26.26
C SER A 503 19.72 19.97 -27.25
N PRO A 504 19.26 19.24 -28.29
CA PRO A 504 20.16 18.79 -29.33
C PRO A 504 20.84 20.06 -29.81
N SER A 505 22.13 20.19 -29.49
CA SER A 505 22.92 21.31 -29.95
C SER A 505 22.77 21.28 -31.45
N ASN A 506 22.02 22.25 -32.00
CA ASN A 506 21.87 22.43 -33.42
C ASN A 506 23.29 22.58 -33.96
N GLY A 507 23.84 21.47 -34.47
CA GLY A 507 25.08 21.44 -35.21
C GLY A 507 24.82 22.18 -36.49
N PHE A 508 25.10 23.49 -36.48
CA PHE A 508 25.43 24.26 -37.66
C PHE A 508 26.91 24.09 -37.97
#